data_AF-A0A372J3R7-F1
#
_entry.id   AF-A0A372J3R7-F1
#
_cell.length_a   1.000
_cell.length_b   1.000
_cell.length_c   1.000
_cell.angle_alpha   90.00
_cell.angle_beta   90.00
_cell.angle_gamma   90.00
#
_symmetry.space_group_name_H-M   'P 1'
#
loop_
_entity.id
_entity.type
_entity.pdbx_description
1 polymer ?
#
loop_
_entity_poly.entity_id
_entity_poly.type
_entity_poly.pdbx_seq_one_letter_code
_entity_poly.pdbx_strand_id
1 'polypeptide(L)'
;MTSATAATTESPTRRAGGLRGALARRWPAALGAVAALNSLVLVARLPESAQAWISAWCVLLAAVIYLTWGTTRGDLANRRLLTAQTTAVLTFGAIAMAAVAVDPAAGRYVLAAGWLAHAAWDVVHHRLGRVVPRWYAETCLVADLVLAAALLTVGLG
;
A
#
# COMPACT_ATOMS: atom_id res chain seq x y z
N MET A 1 -37.32 -0.82 59.58
CA MET A 1 -36.91 0.15 58.54
C MET A 1 -35.49 -0.17 58.13
N THR A 2 -35.28 -0.19 56.82
CA THR A 2 -34.14 -0.64 56.00
C THR A 2 -32.80 0.03 56.31
N SER A 3 -31.70 -0.72 56.15
CA SER A 3 -30.60 -0.33 55.24
C SER A 3 -29.71 -1.53 54.94
N ALA A 4 -29.66 -1.88 53.65
CA ALA A 4 -28.83 -2.92 53.07
C ALA A 4 -27.41 -2.39 52.79
N THR A 5 -26.38 -3.13 53.18
CA THR A 5 -25.00 -2.89 52.76
C THR A 5 -24.72 -3.74 51.52
N ALA A 6 -24.90 -3.16 50.34
CA ALA A 6 -24.47 -3.76 49.08
C ALA A 6 -22.95 -3.60 48.95
N ALA A 7 -22.21 -4.69 49.15
CA ALA A 7 -20.79 -4.76 48.89
C ALA A 7 -20.53 -4.91 47.38
N THR A 8 -19.99 -3.84 46.81
CA THR A 8 -19.01 -3.80 45.69
C THR A 8 -19.24 -4.70 44.47
N THR A 9 -19.75 -4.05 43.43
CA THR A 9 -19.66 -4.44 42.02
C THR A 9 -18.19 -4.42 41.56
N GLU A 10 -17.55 -5.57 41.39
CA GLU A 10 -16.42 -5.68 40.46
C GLU A 10 -16.90 -6.33 39.17
N SER A 11 -17.02 -5.51 38.12
CA SER A 11 -17.27 -5.97 36.75
C SER A 11 -15.94 -6.39 36.11
N PRO A 12 -15.73 -7.66 35.73
CA PRO A 12 -14.57 -8.06 34.96
C PRO A 12 -14.80 -7.79 33.46
N THR A 13 -14.91 -6.54 33.04
CA THR A 13 -15.01 -6.16 31.62
C THR A 13 -13.64 -5.85 31.02
N ARG A 14 -12.67 -6.76 31.17
CA ARG A 14 -11.33 -6.57 30.57
C ARG A 14 -10.74 -7.85 29.98
N ARG A 15 -11.43 -8.47 29.00
CA ARG A 15 -10.77 -9.44 28.07
C ARG A 15 -11.56 -9.94 26.84
N ALA A 16 -12.57 -9.23 26.34
CA ALA A 16 -13.36 -9.71 25.18
C ALA A 16 -13.06 -9.01 23.83
N GLY A 17 -11.86 -8.43 23.66
CA GLY A 17 -11.40 -7.88 22.39
C GLY A 17 -10.51 -8.87 21.64
N GLY A 18 -11.02 -10.08 21.36
CA GLY A 18 -10.26 -11.17 20.72
C GLY A 18 -9.70 -10.82 19.34
N LEU A 19 -8.92 -11.73 18.73
CA LEU A 19 -8.30 -11.62 17.40
C LEU A 19 -9.17 -10.90 16.34
N ARG A 20 -10.50 -11.08 16.37
CA ARG A 20 -11.47 -10.36 15.53
C ARG A 20 -11.42 -8.84 15.65
N GLY A 21 -11.24 -8.28 16.86
CA GLY A 21 -11.08 -6.84 17.08
C GLY A 21 -9.72 -6.30 16.62
N ALA A 22 -8.67 -7.12 16.63
CA ALA A 22 -7.38 -6.77 16.05
C ALA A 22 -7.42 -6.82 14.50
N LEU A 23 -8.09 -7.84 13.94
CA LEU A 23 -8.31 -7.99 12.50
C LEU A 23 -9.21 -6.88 11.95
N ALA A 24 -10.27 -6.52 12.66
CA ALA A 24 -11.16 -5.41 12.31
C ALA A 24 -10.45 -4.05 12.32
N ARG A 25 -9.37 -3.88 13.12
CA ARG A 25 -8.54 -2.67 13.09
C ARG A 25 -7.46 -2.68 12.01
N ARG A 26 -7.05 -3.86 11.52
CA ARG A 26 -6.02 -4.04 10.49
C ARG A 26 -6.59 -4.54 9.16
N TRP A 27 -7.88 -4.33 8.93
CA TRP A 27 -8.53 -4.75 7.69
C TRP A 27 -7.89 -4.14 6.43
N PRO A 28 -7.37 -2.88 6.41
CA PRO A 28 -6.73 -2.34 5.22
C PRO A 28 -5.41 -3.07 4.91
N ALA A 29 -4.59 -3.29 5.94
CA ALA A 29 -3.36 -4.07 5.82
C ALA A 29 -3.63 -5.51 5.38
N ALA A 30 -4.65 -6.17 5.95
CA ALA A 30 -5.03 -7.52 5.55
C ALA A 30 -5.52 -7.55 4.09
N LEU A 31 -6.32 -6.58 3.67
CA LEU A 31 -6.77 -6.44 2.29
C LEU A 31 -5.58 -6.25 1.33
N GLY A 32 -4.61 -5.40 1.69
CA GLY A 32 -3.41 -5.15 0.89
C GLY A 32 -2.57 -6.41 0.72
N ALA A 33 -2.34 -7.15 1.81
CA ALA A 33 -1.62 -8.42 1.77
C ALA A 33 -2.34 -9.47 0.91
N VAL A 34 -3.65 -9.64 1.10
CA VAL A 34 -4.44 -10.62 0.31
C VAL A 34 -4.45 -10.24 -1.17
N ALA A 35 -4.66 -8.97 -1.50
CA ALA A 35 -4.64 -8.49 -2.88
C ALA A 35 -3.27 -8.72 -3.52
N ALA A 36 -2.18 -8.35 -2.85
CA ALA A 36 -0.83 -8.55 -3.38
C ALA A 36 -0.49 -10.03 -3.56
N LEU A 37 -0.77 -10.88 -2.57
CA LEU A 37 -0.54 -12.32 -2.67
C LEU A 37 -1.36 -12.96 -3.81
N ASN A 38 -2.62 -12.58 -3.96
CA ASN A 38 -3.46 -13.07 -5.05
C ASN A 38 -2.93 -12.62 -6.41
N SER A 39 -2.52 -11.34 -6.53
CA SER A 39 -1.89 -10.81 -7.74
C SER A 39 -0.60 -11.57 -8.08
N LEU A 40 0.25 -11.86 -7.10
CA LEU A 40 1.48 -12.64 -7.31
C LEU A 40 1.18 -14.04 -7.84
N VAL A 41 0.20 -14.73 -7.26
CA VAL A 41 -0.20 -16.07 -7.72
C VAL A 41 -0.70 -16.07 -9.16
N LEU A 42 -1.44 -15.04 -9.55
CA LEU A 42 -1.95 -14.88 -10.92
C LEU A 42 -0.82 -14.54 -11.90
N VAL A 43 0.02 -13.57 -11.55
CA VAL A 43 1.10 -13.06 -12.43
C VAL A 43 2.22 -14.08 -12.60
N ALA A 44 2.54 -14.89 -11.58
CA ALA A 44 3.55 -15.94 -11.67
C ALA A 44 3.22 -17.04 -12.71
N ARG A 45 2.00 -17.06 -13.26
CA ARG A 45 1.61 -17.97 -14.35
C ARG A 45 1.94 -17.43 -15.75
N LEU A 46 2.36 -16.17 -15.84
CA LEU A 46 2.62 -15.47 -17.10
C LEU A 46 4.12 -15.52 -17.47
N PRO A 47 4.47 -15.31 -18.75
CA PRO A 47 5.85 -15.16 -19.18
C PRO A 47 6.55 -14.00 -18.45
N GLU A 48 7.85 -14.11 -18.16
CA GLU A 48 8.64 -13.12 -17.41
C GLU A 48 8.49 -11.69 -17.97
N SER A 49 8.56 -11.55 -19.31
CA SER A 49 8.36 -10.26 -19.97
C SER A 49 7.00 -9.63 -19.63
N ALA A 50 5.93 -10.42 -19.59
CA ALA A 50 4.61 -9.94 -19.20
C ALA A 50 4.55 -9.57 -17.71
N GLN A 51 5.24 -10.31 -16.84
CA GLN A 51 5.31 -10.00 -15.41
C GLN A 51 5.97 -8.63 -15.18
N ALA A 52 7.11 -8.38 -15.84
CA ALA A 52 7.83 -7.12 -15.76
C ALA A 52 6.97 -5.95 -16.25
N TRP A 53 6.32 -6.09 -17.40
CA TRP A 53 5.41 -5.07 -17.94
C TRP A 53 4.22 -4.80 -17.01
N ILE A 54 3.56 -5.84 -16.50
CA ILE A 54 2.43 -5.68 -15.57
C ILE A 54 2.88 -4.94 -14.32
N SER A 55 4.01 -5.35 -13.72
CA SER A 55 4.57 -4.69 -12.53
C SER A 55 4.92 -3.22 -12.80
N ALA A 56 5.54 -2.91 -13.93
CA ALA A 56 5.88 -1.56 -14.35
C ALA A 56 4.64 -0.66 -14.51
N TRP A 57 3.59 -1.18 -15.15
CA TRP A 57 2.32 -0.45 -15.27
C TRP A 57 1.62 -0.29 -13.93
N CYS A 58 1.66 -1.29 -13.06
CA CYS A 58 1.03 -1.25 -11.75
C CYS A 58 1.67 -0.18 -10.83
N VAL A 59 3.00 -0.08 -10.77
CA VAL A 59 3.65 0.95 -9.93
C VAL A 59 3.37 2.37 -10.46
N LEU A 60 3.32 2.56 -11.78
CA LEU A 60 2.93 3.83 -12.38
C LEU A 60 1.46 4.16 -12.09
N LEU A 61 0.56 3.18 -12.25
CA LEU A 61 -0.86 3.35 -11.98
C LEU A 61 -1.12 3.72 -10.51
N ALA A 62 -0.38 3.14 -9.58
CA ALA A 62 -0.45 3.50 -8.16
C ALA A 62 -0.21 5.00 -7.96
N ALA A 63 0.83 5.56 -8.58
CA ALA A 63 1.09 7.01 -8.54
C ALA A 63 0.00 7.85 -9.23
N VAL A 64 -0.58 7.37 -10.33
CA VAL A 64 -1.66 8.07 -11.03
C VAL A 64 -2.94 8.12 -10.19
N ILE A 65 -3.25 7.07 -9.43
CA ILE A 65 -4.43 7.04 -8.54
C ILE A 65 -4.34 8.11 -7.45
N TYR A 66 -3.13 8.49 -7.02
CA TYR A 66 -2.95 9.59 -6.08
C TYR A 66 -3.37 10.95 -6.67
N LEU A 67 -3.16 11.17 -7.97
CA LEU A 67 -3.66 12.38 -8.64
C LEU A 67 -5.19 12.41 -8.65
N THR A 68 -5.85 11.30 -8.96
CA THR A 68 -7.32 11.26 -9.05
C THR A 68 -7.99 11.47 -7.68
N TRP A 69 -7.41 10.91 -6.62
CA TRP A 69 -7.87 11.17 -5.26
C TRP A 69 -7.55 12.59 -4.80
N GLY A 70 -6.36 13.10 -5.12
CA GLY A 70 -5.96 14.46 -4.80
C GLY A 70 -6.85 15.51 -5.47
N THR A 71 -7.23 15.30 -6.74
CA THR A 71 -8.15 16.21 -7.45
C THR A 71 -9.54 16.16 -6.84
N THR A 72 -10.11 14.97 -6.63
CA THR A 72 -11.46 14.79 -6.07
C THR A 72 -11.60 15.33 -4.65
N ARG A 73 -10.52 15.34 -3.86
CA ARG A 73 -10.49 15.93 -2.52
C ARG A 73 -10.14 17.42 -2.48
N GLY A 74 -9.80 18.01 -3.63
CA GLY A 74 -9.38 19.42 -3.71
C GLY A 74 -7.99 19.71 -3.15
N ASP A 75 -7.23 18.68 -2.73
CA ASP A 75 -5.90 18.85 -2.15
C ASP A 75 -4.89 19.41 -3.17
N LEU A 76 -5.09 19.14 -4.46
CA LEU A 76 -4.21 19.64 -5.52
C LEU A 76 -4.40 21.12 -5.87
N ALA A 77 -5.38 21.81 -5.27
CA ALA A 77 -5.41 23.27 -5.31
C ALA A 77 -4.16 23.88 -4.64
N ASN A 78 -3.53 23.14 -3.72
CA ASN A 78 -2.23 23.47 -3.18
C ASN A 78 -1.12 23.12 -4.19
N ARG A 79 -0.47 24.14 -4.74
CA ARG A 79 0.63 23.99 -5.71
C ARG A 79 1.73 23.04 -5.24
N ARG A 80 2.06 23.02 -3.95
CA ARG A 80 3.10 22.11 -3.42
C ARG A 80 2.69 20.64 -3.55
N LEU A 81 1.43 20.32 -3.26
CA LEU A 81 0.91 18.96 -3.39
C LEU A 81 0.75 18.58 -4.86
N LEU A 82 0.31 19.50 -5.72
CA LEU A 82 0.27 19.28 -7.16
C LEU A 82 1.66 18.95 -7.71
N THR A 83 2.67 19.79 -7.43
CA THR A 83 4.05 19.55 -7.85
C THR A 83 4.56 18.21 -7.31
N ALA A 84 4.31 17.90 -6.04
CA ALA A 84 4.73 16.63 -5.45
C ALA A 84 4.13 15.42 -6.19
N GLN A 85 2.83 15.44 -6.52
CA GLN A 85 2.20 14.33 -7.25
C GLN A 85 2.65 14.25 -8.71
N THR A 86 2.83 15.39 -9.38
CA THR A 86 3.38 15.40 -10.75
C THR A 86 4.80 14.84 -10.78
N THR A 87 5.65 15.26 -9.84
CA THR A 87 7.00 14.71 -9.69
C THR A 87 6.97 13.22 -9.38
N ALA A 88 6.04 12.76 -8.53
CA ALA A 88 5.88 11.33 -8.26
C ALA A 88 5.54 10.55 -9.54
N VAL A 89 4.54 10.97 -10.32
CA VAL A 89 4.20 10.29 -11.59
C VAL A 89 5.37 10.25 -12.56
N LEU A 90 6.09 11.36 -12.73
CA LEU A 90 7.27 11.39 -13.59
C LEU A 90 8.35 10.42 -13.09
N THR A 91 8.57 10.37 -11.78
CA THR A 91 9.57 9.48 -11.16
C THR A 91 9.19 8.02 -11.33
N PHE A 92 7.95 7.63 -11.01
CA PHE A 92 7.48 6.26 -11.16
C PHE A 92 7.36 5.84 -12.63
N GLY A 93 7.01 6.77 -13.52
CA GLY A 93 7.03 6.55 -14.96
C GLY A 93 8.44 6.28 -15.48
N ALA A 94 9.43 7.06 -15.03
CA ALA A 94 10.83 6.82 -15.36
C ALA A 94 11.33 5.47 -14.84
N ILE A 95 10.97 5.10 -13.60
CA ILE A 95 11.29 3.78 -13.03
C ILE A 95 10.66 2.65 -13.83
N ALA A 96 9.38 2.77 -14.18
CA ALA A 96 8.66 1.78 -14.99
C ALA A 96 9.30 1.59 -16.36
N MET A 97 9.64 2.68 -17.05
CA MET A 97 10.33 2.65 -18.34
C MET A 97 11.74 2.06 -18.22
N ALA A 98 12.49 2.42 -17.19
CA ALA A 98 13.82 1.88 -16.95
C ALA A 98 13.79 0.37 -16.70
N ALA A 99 12.83 -0.11 -15.91
CA ALA A 99 12.67 -1.52 -15.58
C ALA A 99 12.48 -2.41 -16.83
N VAL A 100 11.70 -1.95 -17.81
CA VAL A 100 11.41 -2.70 -19.04
C VAL A 100 12.46 -2.47 -20.14
N ALA A 101 13.36 -1.49 -19.98
CA ALA A 101 14.41 -1.17 -20.94
C ALA A 101 15.75 -1.88 -20.65
N VAL A 102 15.91 -2.44 -19.45
CA VAL A 102 17.11 -3.19 -19.04
C VAL A 102 16.89 -4.69 -19.16
N ASP A 103 17.97 -5.46 -19.02
CA ASP A 103 17.88 -6.92 -18.91
C ASP A 103 17.00 -7.36 -17.72
N PRO A 104 16.20 -8.44 -17.82
CA PRO A 104 15.27 -8.87 -16.78
C PRO A 104 15.90 -9.00 -15.39
N ALA A 105 17.13 -9.53 -15.31
CA ALA A 105 17.82 -9.70 -14.03
C ALA A 105 18.11 -8.38 -13.32
N ALA A 106 18.32 -7.30 -14.07
CA ALA A 106 18.44 -5.94 -13.52
C ALA A 106 17.05 -5.30 -13.33
N GLY A 107 16.12 -5.54 -14.25
CA GLY A 107 14.77 -4.99 -14.26
C GLY A 107 13.99 -5.30 -12.99
N ARG A 108 14.12 -6.53 -12.47
CA ARG A 108 13.50 -6.92 -11.18
C ARG A 108 13.93 -6.03 -10.01
N TYR A 109 15.19 -5.61 -9.96
CA TYR A 109 15.70 -4.75 -8.89
C TYR A 109 15.24 -3.31 -9.06
N VAL A 110 15.12 -2.84 -10.31
CA VAL A 110 14.53 -1.53 -10.62
C VAL A 110 13.06 -1.50 -10.19
N LEU A 111 12.30 -2.54 -10.50
CA LEU A 111 10.91 -2.69 -10.06
C LEU A 111 10.80 -2.76 -8.54
N ALA A 112 11.64 -3.55 -7.87
CA ALA A 112 11.65 -3.63 -6.42
C ALA A 112 11.93 -2.27 -5.77
N ALA A 113 12.89 -1.51 -6.32
CA ALA A 113 13.15 -0.14 -5.89
C ALA A 113 11.93 0.78 -6.12
N GLY A 114 11.23 0.63 -7.24
CA GLY A 114 9.98 1.34 -7.54
C GLY A 114 8.89 1.08 -6.50
N TRP A 115 8.62 -0.18 -6.19
CA TRP A 115 7.64 -0.56 -5.17
C TRP A 115 8.04 -0.07 -3.78
N LEU A 116 9.32 -0.15 -3.40
CA LEU A 116 9.79 0.39 -2.11
C LEU A 116 9.68 1.91 -2.04
N ALA A 117 9.96 2.61 -3.15
CA ALA A 117 9.78 4.06 -3.22
C ALA A 117 8.30 4.45 -3.10
N HIS A 118 7.39 3.68 -3.71
CA HIS A 118 5.95 3.89 -3.57
C HIS A 118 5.46 3.59 -2.14
N ALA A 119 5.95 2.51 -1.51
CA ALA A 119 5.70 2.25 -0.09
C ALA A 119 6.14 3.43 0.80
N ALA A 120 7.32 4.02 0.54
CA ALA A 120 7.75 5.21 1.26
C ALA A 120 6.82 6.42 1.02
N TRP A 121 6.31 6.59 -0.20
CA TRP A 121 5.32 7.59 -0.56
C TRP A 121 4.00 7.40 0.19
N ASP A 122 3.54 6.16 0.32
CA ASP A 122 2.35 5.79 1.09
C ASP A 122 2.51 6.14 2.57
N VAL A 123 3.69 5.88 3.18
CA VAL A 123 3.96 6.26 4.57
C VAL A 123 3.82 7.76 4.76
N VAL A 124 4.35 8.57 3.83
CA VAL A 124 4.23 10.03 3.87
C VAL A 124 2.76 10.44 3.84
N HIS A 125 1.96 9.91 2.92
CA HIS A 125 0.55 10.28 2.77
C HIS A 125 -0.34 9.75 3.88
N HIS A 126 -0.05 8.55 4.40
CA HIS A 126 -0.70 8.01 5.58
C HIS A 126 -0.47 8.91 6.81
N ARG A 127 0.74 9.45 6.97
CA ARG A 127 1.07 10.38 8.06
C ARG A 127 0.42 11.75 7.88
N LEU A 128 0.45 12.29 6.66
CA LEU A 128 -0.15 13.59 6.33
C LEU A 128 -1.67 13.57 6.39
N GLY A 129 -2.31 12.43 6.11
CA GLY A 129 -3.77 12.31 6.05
C GLY A 129 -4.40 13.12 4.91
N ARG A 130 -3.62 13.43 3.86
CA ARG A 130 -4.03 14.20 2.69
C ARG A 130 -3.85 13.39 1.41
N VAL A 131 -4.43 13.88 0.32
CA VAL A 131 -4.44 13.30 -1.03
C VAL A 131 -5.23 12.02 -1.12
N VAL A 132 -4.95 11.00 -0.32
CA VAL A 132 -5.66 9.71 -0.30
C VAL A 132 -6.22 9.39 1.09
N PRO A 133 -7.23 8.52 1.21
CA PRO A 133 -7.67 8.02 2.51
C PRO A 133 -6.54 7.30 3.23
N ARG A 134 -6.51 7.41 4.57
CA ARG A 134 -5.50 6.70 5.38
C ARG A 134 -5.52 5.19 5.17
N TRP A 135 -6.72 4.61 5.03
CA TRP A 135 -6.89 3.18 4.77
C TRP A 135 -6.31 2.79 3.41
N TYR A 136 -6.44 3.66 2.39
CA TYR A 136 -5.93 3.38 1.05
C TYR A 136 -4.40 3.35 1.05
N ALA A 137 -3.77 4.37 1.65
CA ALA A 137 -2.32 4.41 1.82
C ALA A 137 -1.80 3.22 2.66
N GLU A 138 -2.54 2.77 3.67
CA GLU A 138 -2.16 1.59 4.45
C GLU A 138 -2.25 0.29 3.63
N THR A 139 -3.30 0.13 2.83
CA THR A 139 -3.47 -1.01 1.91
C THR A 139 -2.34 -1.05 0.88
N CYS A 140 -2.05 0.07 0.21
CA CYS A 140 -0.98 0.18 -0.78
C CYS A 140 0.38 -0.10 -0.16
N LEU A 141 0.69 0.50 0.99
CA LEU A 141 1.95 0.27 1.71
C LEU A 141 2.23 -1.22 1.91
N VAL A 142 1.23 -1.97 2.38
CA VAL A 142 1.40 -3.41 2.61
C VAL A 142 1.56 -4.18 1.30
N ALA A 143 0.75 -3.83 0.29
CA ALA A 143 0.85 -4.47 -1.02
C ALA A 143 2.23 -4.26 -1.65
N ASP A 144 2.72 -3.03 -1.64
CA ASP A 144 4.01 -2.63 -2.20
C ASP A 144 5.18 -3.37 -1.55
N LEU A 145 5.16 -3.48 -0.21
CA LEU A 145 6.19 -4.22 0.53
C LEU A 145 6.17 -5.72 0.19
N VAL A 146 4.99 -6.32 0.03
CA VAL A 146 4.86 -7.73 -0.37
C VAL A 146 5.39 -7.93 -1.79
N LEU A 147 5.02 -7.05 -2.73
CA LEU A 147 5.48 -7.11 -4.12
C LEU A 147 6.99 -6.91 -4.21
N ALA A 148 7.54 -5.90 -3.55
CA ALA A 148 8.98 -5.67 -3.49
C ALA A 148 9.73 -6.87 -2.90
N ALA A 149 9.24 -7.44 -1.80
CA ALA A 149 9.85 -8.63 -1.19
C ALA A 149 9.82 -9.83 -2.15
N ALA A 150 8.73 -10.04 -2.88
CA ALA A 150 8.62 -11.13 -3.85
C ALA A 150 9.61 -10.97 -5.01
N LEU A 151 9.75 -9.76 -5.57
CA LEU A 151 10.74 -9.46 -6.62
C LEU A 151 12.18 -9.74 -6.15
N LEU A 152 12.50 -9.39 -4.89
CA LEU A 152 13.83 -9.56 -4.32
C LEU A 152 14.17 -11.01 -3.92
N THR A 153 13.19 -11.82 -3.55
CA THR A 153 13.41 -13.15 -2.95
C THR A 153 13.07 -14.31 -3.88
N VAL A 154 11.98 -14.19 -4.64
CA VAL A 154 11.51 -15.25 -5.56
C VAL A 154 12.11 -15.06 -6.95
N GLY A 155 12.52 -13.84 -7.29
CA GLY A 155 13.05 -13.52 -8.62
C GLY A 155 11.96 -13.49 -9.69
N LEU A 156 10.73 -13.15 -9.32
CA LEU A 156 9.71 -12.74 -10.29
C LEU A 156 10.21 -11.43 -10.92
N GLY A 157 10.31 -11.35 -12.24
CA GLY A 157 10.83 -10.18 -12.96
C GLY A 157 11.78 -10.52 -14.08
#